data_AF-A0A2A6B738-F1
#
_entry.id   AF-A0A2A6B738-F1
#
_cell.length_a   1.000
_cell.length_b   1.000
_cell.length_c   1.000
_cell.angle_alpha   90.00
_cell.angle_beta   90.00
_cell.angle_gamma   90.00
#
_symmetry.space_group_name_H-M   'P 1'
#
loop_
_entity.id
_entity.type
_entity.pdbx_description
1 polymer ?
#
loop_
_entity_poly.entity_id
_entity_poly.type
_entity_poly.pdbx_seq_one_letter_code
_entity_poly.pdbx_strand_id
1 'polypeptide(L)'
;MRVATDTAHAEHSTSRSATASVIRAIRDAAARSWLEVNPFYTIHNPYHEPNACEPSPCLNEGLCLRRKKGFRCLCKEKFGGRNCDQNA
;
A
#
# COMPACT_ATOMS: atom_id res chain seq x y z
N MET A 1 28.28 -34.76 36.25
CA MET A 1 26.94 -35.18 35.75
C MET A 1 26.17 -33.92 35.37
N ARG A 2 25.55 -33.89 34.18
CA ARG A 2 24.63 -32.82 33.70
C ARG A 2 23.39 -32.80 34.63
N VAL A 3 22.71 -31.68 34.89
CA VAL A 3 21.85 -30.91 33.98
C VAL A 3 21.83 -29.42 34.38
N ALA A 4 21.96 -28.53 33.39
CA ALA A 4 21.64 -27.11 33.49
C ALA A 4 20.19 -26.89 33.03
N THR A 5 19.40 -26.13 33.77
CA THR A 5 18.15 -25.56 33.30
C THR A 5 18.28 -24.05 33.36
N ASP A 6 18.66 -23.46 32.23
CA ASP A 6 18.58 -22.05 31.92
C ASP A 6 17.11 -21.62 31.86
N THR A 7 16.69 -20.71 32.74
CA THR A 7 15.53 -19.85 32.50
C THR A 7 15.87 -18.44 32.95
N ALA A 8 16.63 -17.75 32.12
CA ALA A 8 16.71 -16.30 32.13
C ALA A 8 15.37 -15.72 31.64
N HIS A 9 14.62 -15.05 32.53
CA HIS A 9 13.62 -14.07 32.10
C HIS A 9 13.81 -12.77 32.89
N ALA A 10 14.07 -11.71 32.14
CA ALA A 10 14.50 -10.40 32.60
C ALA A 10 13.47 -9.71 33.50
N GLU A 11 13.95 -9.14 34.60
CA GLU A 11 13.22 -8.15 35.38
C GLU A 11 13.12 -6.83 34.62
N HIS A 12 11.91 -6.43 34.22
CA HIS A 12 11.61 -5.07 33.76
C HIS A 12 10.27 -4.61 34.36
N SER A 13 10.18 -4.57 35.69
CA SER A 13 9.04 -3.94 36.36
C SER A 13 9.27 -2.43 36.42
N THR A 14 9.31 -1.77 35.25
CA THR A 14 9.06 -0.33 35.19
C THR A 14 7.62 -0.12 35.66
N SER A 15 7.44 0.61 36.76
CA SER A 15 6.15 1.18 37.17
C SER A 15 5.57 1.98 36.01
N ARG A 16 4.80 1.32 35.15
CA ARG A 16 4.03 1.90 34.07
C ARG A 16 2.58 1.73 34.47
N SER A 17 2.04 2.79 35.07
CA SER A 17 0.63 2.93 35.43
C SER A 17 -0.27 2.20 34.44
N ALA A 18 -1.20 1.37 34.94
CA ALA A 18 -2.15 0.60 34.14
C ALA A 18 -3.00 1.48 33.18
N THR A 19 -3.07 2.80 33.43
CA THR A 19 -3.68 3.79 32.53
C THR A 19 -2.87 4.05 31.25
N ALA A 20 -1.54 3.87 31.29
CA ALA A 20 -0.66 4.07 30.15
C ALA A 20 -0.68 2.91 29.14
N SER A 21 -1.09 1.70 29.55
CA SER A 21 -1.21 0.54 28.64
C SER A 21 -2.44 0.65 27.72
N VAL A 22 -3.55 1.22 28.19
CA VAL A 22 -4.74 1.46 27.36
C VAL A 22 -4.44 2.55 26.30
N ILE A 23 -3.79 3.63 26.69
CA ILE A 23 -3.42 4.73 25.78
C ILE A 23 -2.36 4.27 24.76
N ARG A 24 -1.43 3.39 25.17
CA ARG A 24 -0.42 2.82 24.28
C ARG A 24 -1.03 1.79 23.31
N ALA A 25 -2.02 1.00 23.74
CA ALA A 25 -2.78 0.14 22.83
C ALA A 25 -3.56 0.93 21.75
N ILE A 26 -4.10 2.11 22.09
CA ILE A 26 -4.75 3.00 21.12
C ILE A 26 -3.74 3.58 20.11
N ARG A 27 -2.46 3.75 20.49
CA ARG A 27 -1.41 4.27 19.60
C ARG A 27 -0.63 3.19 18.84
N ASP A 28 -0.48 1.99 19.38
CA ASP A 28 0.37 0.94 18.82
C ASP A 28 -0.39 -0.20 18.13
N ALA A 29 -1.73 -0.16 18.11
CA ALA A 29 -2.55 -1.10 17.33
C ALA A 29 -2.91 -0.60 15.92
N ALA A 30 -2.27 0.47 15.42
CA ALA A 30 -2.62 0.95 14.08
C ALA A 30 -1.45 1.57 13.28
N ALA A 31 -0.25 1.03 13.47
CA ALA A 31 0.78 0.96 12.44
C ALA A 31 0.41 -0.05 11.32
N ARG A 32 -0.88 -0.14 10.95
CA ARG A 32 -1.43 -1.02 9.91
C ARG A 32 -2.62 -0.32 9.26
N SER A 33 -2.41 0.30 8.11
CA SER A 33 -3.46 0.68 7.16
C SER A 33 -4.56 1.67 7.63
N TRP A 34 -4.21 2.88 8.09
CA TRP A 34 -5.13 4.04 8.06
C TRP A 34 -5.22 4.73 6.68
N LEU A 35 -4.99 3.97 5.61
CA LEU A 35 -5.27 4.38 4.23
C LEU A 35 -6.14 3.32 3.55
N GLU A 36 -7.04 2.69 4.31
CA GLU A 36 -8.21 2.10 3.69
C GLU A 36 -9.07 3.26 3.19
N VAL A 37 -8.80 3.62 1.94
CA VAL A 37 -9.68 4.33 1.01
C VAL A 37 -11.10 4.40 1.53
N ASN A 38 -11.42 5.48 2.24
CA ASN A 38 -12.78 5.77 2.62
C ASN A 38 -13.57 5.92 1.31
N PRO A 39 -14.50 5.02 0.96
CA PRO A 39 -15.20 5.05 -0.32
C PRO A 39 -16.07 6.31 -0.47
N PHE A 40 -16.35 7.04 0.60
CA PHE A 40 -16.99 8.36 0.53
C PHE A 40 -16.04 9.49 0.08
N TYR A 41 -14.73 9.38 0.33
CA TYR A 41 -13.77 10.44 0.01
C TYR A 41 -13.45 10.53 -1.49
N THR A 42 -13.58 9.44 -2.24
CA THR A 42 -13.34 9.45 -3.71
C THR A 42 -14.54 9.90 -4.52
N ILE A 43 -15.76 9.81 -3.98
CA ILE A 43 -17.01 10.15 -4.70
C ILE A 43 -17.36 11.65 -4.57
N HIS A 44 -17.04 12.30 -3.44
CA HIS A 44 -17.34 13.73 -3.20
C HIS A 44 -16.12 14.65 -3.26
N ASN A 45 -14.95 14.16 -3.68
CA ASN A 45 -13.77 15.00 -3.80
C ASN A 45 -13.63 15.54 -5.24
N PRO A 46 -13.84 16.84 -5.47
CA PRO A 46 -13.67 17.47 -6.80
C PRO A 46 -12.20 17.45 -7.28
N TYR A 47 -11.26 17.01 -6.44
CA TYR A 47 -9.84 16.88 -6.78
C TYR A 47 -9.40 15.44 -7.09
N HIS A 48 -10.31 14.45 -7.08
CA HIS A 48 -9.95 13.07 -7.42
C HIS A 48 -9.88 12.90 -8.94
N GLU A 49 -8.69 13.14 -9.51
CA GLU A 49 -8.42 12.80 -10.90
C GLU A 49 -8.39 11.27 -11.05
N PRO A 50 -9.22 10.68 -11.93
CA PRO A 50 -9.19 9.24 -12.19
C PRO A 50 -7.78 8.82 -12.60
N ASN A 51 -7.24 7.77 -11.97
CA ASN A 51 -5.96 7.22 -12.39
C ASN A 51 -6.15 6.58 -13.78
N ALA A 52 -5.70 7.30 -14.82
CA ALA A 52 -5.86 6.85 -16.20
C ALA A 52 -5.09 5.55 -16.54
N CYS A 53 -4.25 5.06 -15.63
CA CYS A 53 -3.57 3.78 -15.72
C CYS A 53 -4.20 2.68 -14.86
N GLU A 54 -5.37 2.91 -14.26
CA GLU A 54 -6.01 1.95 -13.36
C GLU A 54 -7.50 1.78 -13.68
N PRO A 55 -7.92 0.59 -14.16
CA PRO A 55 -7.06 -0.54 -14.53
C PRO A 55 -6.15 -0.22 -15.73
N SER A 56 -5.01 -0.90 -15.85
CA SER A 56 -4.03 -0.61 -16.92
C SER A 56 -4.67 -0.75 -18.29
N PRO A 57 -4.71 0.33 -19.10
CA PRO A 57 -5.26 0.28 -20.46
C PRO A 57 -4.29 -0.33 -21.47
N CYS A 58 -3.02 -0.51 -21.12
CA CYS A 58 -1.98 -1.01 -22.02
C CYS A 58 -1.98 -2.54 -22.04
N LEU A 59 -2.10 -3.12 -23.23
CA LEU A 59 -2.05 -4.56 -23.49
C LEU A 59 -0.62 -5.01 -23.78
N ASN A 60 -0.43 -6.33 -23.93
CA ASN A 60 0.84 -6.96 -24.32
C ASN A 60 2.03 -6.50 -23.46
N GLU A 61 1.79 -6.37 -22.16
CA GLU A 61 2.78 -5.95 -21.16
C GLU A 61 3.40 -4.57 -21.46
N GLY A 62 2.65 -3.68 -22.11
CA GLY A 62 3.03 -2.29 -22.32
C GLY A 62 3.02 -1.48 -21.02
N LEU A 63 3.95 -0.52 -20.90
CA LEU A 63 4.04 0.35 -19.72
C LEU A 63 3.06 1.51 -19.83
N CYS A 64 2.17 1.66 -18.84
CA CYS A 64 1.26 2.80 -18.77
C CYS A 64 1.92 4.01 -18.12
N LEU A 65 1.89 5.15 -18.82
CA LEU A 65 2.35 6.45 -18.32
C LEU A 65 1.17 7.40 -18.15
N ARG A 66 0.88 7.79 -16.90
CA ARG A 66 -0.15 8.80 -16.60
C ARG A 66 0.26 10.16 -17.15
N ARG A 67 -0.69 10.88 -17.73
CA ARG A 67 -0.52 12.24 -18.27
C ARG A 67 -1.58 13.17 -17.67
N LYS A 68 -1.34 14.48 -17.74
CA LYS A 68 -2.31 15.52 -17.30
C LYS A 68 -3.69 15.39 -17.97
N LYS A 69 -3.75 14.77 -19.16
CA LYS A 69 -4.99 14.52 -19.91
C LYS A 69 -5.03 13.07 -20.39
N GLY A 70 -5.11 12.11 -19.46
CA GLY A 70 -5.25 10.69 -19.76
C GLY A 70 -3.97 9.87 -19.59
N PHE A 71 -3.68 8.99 -20.54
CA PHE A 71 -2.55 8.05 -20.48
C PHE A 71 -1.82 7.93 -21.82
N ARG A 72 -0.60 7.38 -21.79
CA ARG A 72 0.15 6.92 -22.97
C ARG A 72 0.76 5.55 -22.66
N CYS A 73 0.65 4.62 -23.58
CA CYS A 73 1.33 3.33 -23.50
C CYS A 73 2.71 3.39 -24.17
N LEU A 74 3.72 2.80 -23.53
CA LEU A 74 4.97 2.41 -24.18
C LEU A 74 4.88 0.93 -24.52
N CYS A 75 4.85 0.63 -25.82
CA CYS A 75 4.70 -0.73 -26.32
C CYS A 75 6.06 -1.44 -26.40
N LYS A 76 6.04 -2.75 -26.21
CA LYS A 76 7.19 -3.62 -26.48
C LYS A 76 7.43 -3.72 -27.98
N GLU A 77 8.64 -4.15 -28.33
CA GLU A 77 9.01 -4.45 -29.72
C GLU A 77 7.99 -5.43 -30.33
N LYS A 78 7.54 -5.16 -31.57
CA LYS A 78 6.46 -5.85 -32.31
C LYS A 78 5.01 -5.46 -31.95
N PHE A 79 4.79 -4.54 -31.01
CA PHE A 79 3.44 -4.04 -30.70
C PHE A 79 3.31 -2.53 -30.96
N GLY A 80 2.11 -2.11 -31.35
CA GLY A 80 1.76 -0.73 -31.67
C GLY A 80 0.30 -0.41 -31.34
N GLY A 81 -0.15 0.78 -31.72
CA GLY A 81 -1.48 1.29 -31.37
C GLY A 81 -1.50 2.04 -30.03
N ARG A 82 -2.63 2.67 -29.72
CA ARG A 82 -2.79 3.49 -28.50
C ARG A 82 -2.67 2.66 -27.22
N ASN A 83 -3.09 1.39 -27.30
CA ASN A 83 -3.18 0.46 -26.20
C ASN A 83 -2.22 -0.73 -26.37
N CYS A 84 -1.27 -0.66 -27.31
CA CYS A 84 -0.37 -1.77 -27.65
C CYS A 84 -1.12 -3.04 -28.10
N ASP A 85 -2.28 -2.86 -28.73
CA ASP A 85 -3.20 -3.91 -29.20
C ASP A 85 -2.95 -4.35 -30.64
N GLN A 86 -2.10 -3.63 -31.37
CA GLN A 86 -1.77 -3.92 -32.77
C GLN A 86 -0.40 -4.60 -32.85
N ASN A 87 -0.24 -5.52 -33.80
CA ASN A 87 1.08 -6.04 -34.13
C ASN A 87 1.75 -5.09 -35.13
N ALA A 88 2.98 -4.68 -34.85
CA ALA A 88 3.76 -3.76 -35.67
C ALA A 88 4.58 -4.51 -36.75
#